data_AF-A0A4Q5LPY8-F1
#
_entry.id   AF-A0A4Q5LPY8-F1
#
_cell.length_a   1.000
_cell.length_b   1.000
_cell.length_c   1.000
_cell.angle_alpha   90.00
_cell.angle_beta   90.00
_cell.angle_gamma   90.00
#
_symmetry.space_group_name_H-M   'P 1'
#
loop_
_entity.id
_entity.type
_entity.pdbx_description
1 polymer ?
#
loop_
_entity_poly.entity_id
_entity_poly.type
_entity_poly.pdbx_seq_one_letter_code
_entity_poly.pdbx_strand_id
1 'polypeptide(L)'
;MKLLIKALIPTFILFSVFARITALDNLHRDINGEGNAITIQSLMFYFSYVGPLLYAVLFLTQLLIIVPVWNKLLNKRKLVLSVLGACSLLSAAIGYIVWNPADSYYTLLISVATLFGVQAIYWALNLLMLYAIDSIKYFKPQPTI
;
A
#
# COMPACT_ATOMS: atom_id res chain seq x y z
N MET A 1 10.96 0.49 21.22
CA MET A 1 9.77 1.36 20.98
C MET A 1 9.79 2.09 19.63
N LYS A 2 10.88 2.76 19.22
CA LYS A 2 10.91 3.54 17.95
C LYS A 2 10.56 2.74 16.69
N LEU A 3 11.05 1.49 16.61
CA LEU A 3 10.80 0.61 15.46
C LEU A 3 9.33 0.17 15.38
N LEU A 4 8.72 -0.20 16.51
CA LEU A 4 7.30 -0.54 16.58
C LEU A 4 6.40 0.65 16.23
N ILE A 5 6.74 1.86 16.67
CA ILE A 5 5.98 3.08 16.32
C ILE A 5 6.06 3.37 14.81
N LYS A 6 7.27 3.26 14.22
CA LYS A 6 7.48 3.41 12.78
C LYS A 6 6.80 2.32 11.95
N ALA A 7 6.54 1.16 12.54
CA ALA A 7 5.81 0.08 11.90
C ALA A 7 4.29 0.23 12.05
N LEU A 8 3.82 0.51 13.26
CA LEU A 8 2.42 0.50 13.63
C LEU A 8 1.68 1.73 13.11
N ILE A 9 2.23 2.94 13.30
CA ILE A 9 1.51 4.17 12.96
C ILE A 9 1.18 4.24 11.46
N PRO A 10 2.15 4.04 10.54
CA PRO A 10 1.84 4.18 9.14
C PRO A 10 0.86 3.14 8.63
N THR A 11 1.02 1.89 9.07
CA THR A 11 0.13 0.79 8.67
C THR A 11 -1.26 0.94 9.25
N PHE A 12 -1.38 1.30 10.53
CA PHE A 12 -2.67 1.46 11.19
C PHE A 12 -3.48 2.62 10.60
N ILE A 13 -2.85 3.77 10.35
CA ILE A 13 -3.57 4.92 9.77
C ILE A 13 -4.04 4.58 8.36
N LEU A 14 -3.16 4.05 7.50
CA LEU A 14 -3.53 3.72 6.12
C LEU A 14 -4.60 2.64 6.04
N PHE A 15 -4.49 1.60 6.88
CA PHE A 15 -5.50 0.57 6.98
C PHE A 15 -6.84 1.14 7.46
N SER A 16 -6.83 1.99 8.49
CA SER A 16 -8.06 2.57 9.05
C SER A 16 -8.76 3.49 8.04
N VAL A 17 -8.00 4.29 7.29
CA VAL A 17 -8.54 5.14 6.22
C VAL A 17 -9.19 4.28 5.13
N PHE A 18 -8.49 3.25 4.65
CA PHE A 18 -9.02 2.36 3.61
C PHE A 18 -10.24 1.56 4.10
N ALA A 19 -10.20 1.07 5.34
CA ALA A 19 -11.33 0.40 5.99
C ALA A 19 -12.54 1.33 6.12
N ARG A 20 -12.32 2.61 6.45
CA ARG A 20 -13.40 3.60 6.54
C ARG A 20 -14.00 3.91 5.19
N ILE A 21 -13.18 4.09 4.15
CA ILE A 21 -13.66 4.29 2.77
C ILE A 21 -14.49 3.09 2.33
N THR A 22 -14.00 1.88 2.59
CA THR A 22 -14.72 0.63 2.31
C THR A 22 -16.02 0.52 3.09
N ALA A 23 -16.06 0.91 4.36
CA ALA A 23 -17.30 0.86 5.13
C ALA A 23 -18.37 1.87 4.66
N LEU A 24 -17.97 2.97 4.03
CA LEU A 24 -18.87 4.03 3.56
C LEU A 24 -19.38 3.82 2.14
N ASP A 25 -18.59 3.13 1.31
CA ASP A 25 -19.02 2.78 -0.02
C ASP A 25 -19.97 1.58 0.02
N ASN A 26 -21.17 1.73 -0.56
CA ASN A 26 -22.14 0.65 -0.66
C ASN A 26 -22.08 -0.05 -2.01
N LEU A 27 -21.43 0.56 -3.02
CA LEU A 27 -21.37 0.07 -4.40
C LEU A 27 -20.47 -1.17 -4.54
N HIS A 28 -19.39 -1.30 -3.77
CA HIS A 28 -18.53 -2.49 -3.82
C HIS A 28 -19.22 -3.81 -3.43
N ARG A 29 -20.43 -3.76 -2.84
CA ARG A 29 -21.18 -4.95 -2.43
C ARG A 29 -21.84 -5.68 -3.60
N ASP A 30 -21.87 -5.06 -4.78
CA ASP A 30 -22.52 -5.60 -5.97
C ASP A 30 -21.53 -5.72 -7.13
N ILE A 31 -20.66 -6.74 -7.09
CA ILE A 31 -19.63 -7.01 -8.14
C ILE A 31 -20.22 -7.80 -9.30
N ASN A 32 -21.54 -7.87 -9.43
CA ASN A 32 -22.19 -8.77 -10.38
C ASN A 32 -21.98 -8.40 -11.87
N GLY A 33 -21.02 -7.54 -12.23
CA GLY A 33 -20.73 -7.15 -13.61
C GLY A 33 -19.27 -6.82 -13.98
N GLU A 34 -18.28 -6.94 -13.10
CA GLU A 34 -16.91 -6.45 -13.39
C GLU A 34 -15.97 -7.44 -14.10
N GLY A 35 -16.41 -8.67 -14.39
CA GLY A 35 -15.56 -9.69 -15.05
C GLY A 35 -14.31 -10.03 -14.23
N ASN A 36 -13.21 -10.45 -14.87
CA ASN A 36 -11.93 -10.74 -14.19
C ASN A 36 -11.06 -9.49 -13.95
N ALA A 37 -11.64 -8.28 -14.04
CA ALA A 37 -10.90 -7.04 -13.88
C ALA A 37 -10.60 -6.76 -12.39
N ILE A 38 -9.36 -6.36 -12.09
CA ILE A 38 -9.02 -5.82 -10.77
C ILE A 38 -9.31 -4.31 -10.78
N THR A 39 -10.46 -3.98 -10.22
CA THR A 39 -10.97 -2.62 -10.01
C THR A 39 -10.81 -2.18 -8.54
N ILE A 40 -11.11 -0.92 -8.25
CA ILE A 40 -11.15 -0.45 -6.86
C ILE A 40 -12.29 -1.15 -6.08
N GLN A 41 -13.43 -1.40 -6.73
CA GLN A 41 -14.61 -2.02 -6.11
C GLN A 41 -14.34 -3.47 -5.73
N SER A 42 -13.80 -4.28 -6.65
CA SER A 42 -13.37 -5.65 -6.37
C SER A 42 -12.31 -5.74 -5.26
N LEU A 43 -11.40 -4.76 -5.18
CA LEU A 43 -10.42 -4.68 -4.10
C LEU A 43 -11.06 -4.36 -2.74
N MET A 44 -12.03 -3.45 -2.71
CA MET A 44 -12.78 -3.07 -1.49
C MET A 44 -13.62 -4.23 -0.98
N PHE A 45 -14.25 -4.98 -1.88
CA PHE A 45 -14.94 -6.21 -1.50
C PHE A 45 -13.99 -7.26 -0.96
N TYR A 46 -12.87 -7.55 -1.65
CA TYR A 46 -11.86 -8.47 -1.15
C TYR A 46 -11.38 -8.05 0.26
N PHE A 47 -11.13 -6.76 0.45
CA PHE A 47 -10.78 -6.20 1.76
C PHE A 47 -11.85 -6.45 2.83
N SER A 48 -13.13 -6.41 2.49
CA SER A 48 -14.22 -6.67 3.46
C SER A 48 -14.18 -8.09 4.04
N TYR A 49 -13.67 -9.08 3.29
CA TYR A 49 -13.56 -10.47 3.76
C TYR A 49 -12.23 -10.76 4.46
N VAL A 50 -11.12 -10.27 3.91
CA VAL A 50 -9.76 -10.61 4.39
C VAL A 50 -9.05 -9.45 5.09
N GLY A 51 -9.75 -8.37 5.43
CA GLY A 51 -9.19 -7.15 6.00
C GLY A 51 -8.21 -7.38 7.18
N PRO A 52 -8.56 -8.16 8.21
CA PRO A 52 -7.64 -8.45 9.32
C PRO A 52 -6.35 -9.14 8.88
N LEU A 53 -6.43 -10.06 7.91
CA LEU A 53 -5.26 -10.74 7.35
C LEU A 53 -4.41 -9.76 6.53
N LEU A 54 -5.03 -8.91 5.72
CA LEU A 54 -4.35 -7.85 4.98
C LEU A 54 -3.62 -6.90 5.92
N TYR A 55 -4.22 -6.53 7.05
CA TYR A 55 -3.54 -5.73 8.06
C TYR A 55 -2.26 -6.40 8.58
N ALA A 56 -2.33 -7.70 8.90
CA ALA A 56 -1.17 -8.44 9.37
C ALA A 56 -0.05 -8.47 8.32
N VAL A 57 -0.39 -8.66 7.04
CA VAL A 57 0.58 -8.62 5.93
C VAL A 57 1.20 -7.24 5.77
N LEU A 58 0.38 -6.17 5.82
CA LEU A 58 0.86 -4.79 5.72
C LEU A 58 1.77 -4.44 6.91
N PHE A 59 1.40 -4.83 8.12
CA PHE A 59 2.20 -4.62 9.32
C PHE A 59 3.54 -5.34 9.23
N LEU A 60 3.54 -6.62 8.82
CA LEU A 60 4.75 -7.41 8.69
C LEU A 60 5.67 -6.86 7.60
N THR A 61 5.10 -6.43 6.46
CA THR A 61 5.82 -5.79 5.36
C THR A 61 6.49 -4.50 5.84
N GLN A 62 5.76 -3.67 6.57
CA GLN A 62 6.29 -2.44 7.13
C GLN A 62 7.45 -2.71 8.11
N LEU A 63 7.28 -3.70 8.99
CA LEU A 63 8.25 -4.07 10.02
C LEU A 63 9.53 -4.67 9.44
N LEU A 64 9.42 -5.63 8.52
CA LEU A 64 10.53 -6.41 8.01
C LEU A 64 11.22 -5.80 6.79
N ILE A 65 10.48 -5.01 6.00
CA ILE A 65 10.99 -4.48 4.72
C ILE A 65 11.09 -2.96 4.80
N ILE A 66 9.98 -2.26 5.02
CA ILE A 66 9.92 -0.79 4.84
C ILE A 66 10.83 -0.08 5.84
N VAL A 67 10.70 -0.40 7.14
CA VAL A 67 11.51 0.26 8.19
C VAL A 67 13.01 -0.04 8.05
N PRO A 68 13.46 -1.29 7.84
CA PRO A 68 14.88 -1.58 7.61
C PRO A 68 15.45 -0.90 6.37
N VAL A 69 14.70 -0.91 5.26
CA VAL A 69 15.11 -0.25 4.01
C VAL A 69 15.20 1.27 4.22
N TRP A 70 14.22 1.87 4.89
CA TRP A 70 14.21 3.31 5.21
C TRP A 70 15.42 3.71 6.06
N ASN A 71 15.78 2.92 7.07
CA ASN A 71 16.89 3.23 7.96
C ASN A 71 18.27 3.02 7.30
N LYS A 72 18.40 2.07 6.36
CA LYS A 72 19.67 1.76 5.68
C LYS A 72 19.98 2.68 4.50
N LEU A 73 18.97 3.18 3.79
CA LEU A 73 19.18 4.02 2.61
C LEU A 73 19.43 5.49 2.98
N LEU A 74 20.67 5.92 2.72
CA LEU A 74 21.08 7.33 2.76
C LEU A 74 20.46 8.14 1.61
N ASN A 75 20.26 7.52 0.44
CA ASN A 75 19.67 8.19 -0.73
C ASN A 75 18.20 7.82 -0.92
N LYS A 76 17.31 8.72 -0.49
CA LYS A 76 15.85 8.54 -0.56
C LYS A 76 15.31 8.52 -2.00
N ARG A 77 15.99 9.13 -2.98
CA ARG A 77 15.56 9.09 -4.40
C ARG A 77 15.71 7.70 -5.00
N LYS A 78 16.81 6.99 -4.69
CA LYS A 78 17.00 5.60 -5.14
C LYS A 78 15.94 4.68 -4.56
N LEU A 79 15.58 4.88 -3.29
CA LEU A 79 14.51 4.14 -2.63
C LEU A 79 13.18 4.27 -3.40
N VAL A 80 12.76 5.49 -3.72
CA VAL A 80 11.51 5.73 -4.46
C VAL A 80 11.52 5.03 -5.81
N LEU A 81 12.62 5.13 -6.57
CA LEU A 81 12.72 4.46 -7.88
C LEU A 81 12.68 2.93 -7.77
N SER A 82 13.37 2.34 -6.79
CA SER A 82 13.35 0.89 -6.57
C SER A 82 11.96 0.39 -6.18
N VAL A 83 11.25 1.15 -5.34
CA VAL A 83 9.87 0.85 -4.94
C VAL A 83 8.94 0.93 -6.13
N LEU A 84 9.00 2.01 -6.93
CA LEU A 84 8.16 2.15 -8.12
C LEU A 84 8.41 1.00 -9.11
N GLY A 85 9.67 0.63 -9.34
CA GLY A 85 10.01 -0.51 -10.18
C GLY A 85 9.43 -1.83 -9.67
N ALA A 86 9.54 -2.09 -8.36
CA ALA A 86 8.96 -3.28 -7.74
C ALA A 86 7.42 -3.29 -7.83
N CYS A 87 6.76 -2.16 -7.58
CA CYS A 87 5.31 -2.02 -7.71
C CYS A 87 4.86 -2.28 -9.16
N SER A 88 5.56 -1.73 -10.15
CA SER A 88 5.23 -1.96 -11.56
C SER A 88 5.35 -3.44 -11.95
N LEU A 89 6.44 -4.11 -11.55
CA LEU A 89 6.67 -5.52 -11.85
C LEU A 89 5.62 -6.42 -11.17
N LEU A 90 5.34 -6.20 -9.88
CA LEU A 90 4.34 -6.98 -9.15
C LEU A 90 2.93 -6.77 -9.71
N SER A 91 2.58 -5.52 -10.04
CA SER A 91 1.27 -5.21 -10.60
C SER A 91 1.09 -5.84 -11.98
N ALA A 92 2.12 -5.81 -12.83
CA ALA A 92 2.12 -6.49 -14.12
C ALA A 92 1.99 -8.01 -13.96
N ALA A 93 2.77 -8.62 -13.05
CA ALA A 93 2.75 -10.05 -12.81
C ALA A 93 1.38 -10.54 -12.30
N ILE A 94 0.84 -9.89 -11.26
CA ILE A 94 -0.47 -10.26 -10.70
C ILE A 94 -1.58 -9.99 -11.71
N GLY A 95 -1.55 -8.84 -12.39
CA GLY A 95 -2.52 -8.50 -13.42
C GLY A 95 -2.53 -9.55 -14.53
N TYR A 96 -1.36 -10.03 -14.97
CA TYR A 96 -1.25 -11.08 -15.98
C TYR A 96 -1.77 -12.44 -15.49
N ILE A 97 -1.51 -12.81 -14.23
CA ILE A 97 -1.98 -14.08 -13.64
C ILE A 97 -3.50 -14.12 -13.54
N VAL A 98 -4.13 -13.01 -13.17
CA VAL A 98 -5.59 -12.92 -13.00
C VAL A 98 -6.31 -12.72 -14.34
N TRP A 99 -5.63 -12.17 -15.34
CA TRP A 99 -6.21 -11.90 -16.64
C TRP A 99 -6.59 -13.17 -17.39
N ASN A 100 -7.83 -13.22 -17.87
CA ASN A 100 -8.31 -14.25 -18.77
C ASN A 100 -8.05 -13.82 -20.23
N PRO A 101 -7.35 -14.62 -21.05
CA PRO A 101 -7.12 -14.30 -22.47
C PRO A 101 -8.39 -14.16 -23.31
N ALA A 102 -9.53 -14.68 -22.84
CA ALA A 102 -10.83 -14.47 -23.49
C ALA A 102 -11.38 -13.04 -23.30
N ASP A 103 -10.88 -12.31 -22.30
CA ASP A 103 -11.24 -10.92 -22.04
C ASP A 103 -10.36 -9.94 -22.85
N SER A 104 -10.84 -8.71 -23.04
CA SER A 104 -10.10 -7.64 -23.70
C SER A 104 -8.76 -7.35 -23.03
N TYR A 105 -7.74 -7.00 -23.83
CA TYR A 105 -6.46 -6.49 -23.31
C TYR A 105 -6.62 -5.23 -22.43
N TYR A 106 -7.71 -4.49 -22.63
CA TYR A 106 -8.08 -3.36 -21.78
C TYR A 106 -8.29 -3.77 -20.31
N THR A 107 -8.85 -4.97 -20.07
CA THR A 107 -9.07 -5.52 -18.73
C THR A 107 -7.75 -5.78 -18.00
N LEU A 108 -6.74 -6.29 -18.72
CA LEU A 108 -5.39 -6.45 -18.18
C LEU A 108 -4.79 -5.09 -17.80
N LEU A 109 -4.87 -4.10 -18.69
CA LEU A 109 -4.32 -2.76 -18.44
C LEU A 109 -4.97 -2.08 -17.23
N ILE A 110 -6.30 -2.16 -17.08
CA ILE A 110 -6.99 -1.64 -15.90
C ILE A 110 -6.49 -2.33 -14.64
N SER A 111 -6.38 -3.66 -14.66
CA SER A 111 -5.96 -4.44 -13.49
C SER A 111 -4.55 -4.06 -13.05
N VAL A 112 -3.62 -3.98 -14.00
CA VAL A 112 -2.23 -3.56 -13.74
C VAL A 112 -2.19 -2.11 -13.24
N ALA A 113 -2.94 -1.19 -13.86
CA ALA A 113 -2.96 0.21 -13.47
C ALA A 113 -3.56 0.42 -12.08
N THR A 114 -4.66 -0.27 -11.75
CA THR A 114 -5.29 -0.23 -10.43
C THR A 114 -4.35 -0.76 -9.35
N LEU A 115 -3.76 -1.94 -9.56
CA LEU A 115 -2.81 -2.52 -8.60
C LEU A 115 -1.60 -1.61 -8.39
N PHE A 116 -1.04 -1.08 -9.48
CA PHE A 116 0.10 -0.17 -9.41
C PHE A 116 -0.26 1.10 -8.65
N GLY A 117 -1.42 1.70 -8.96
CA GLY A 117 -1.91 2.92 -8.31
C GLY A 117 -2.06 2.73 -6.80
N VAL A 118 -2.73 1.65 -6.37
CA VAL A 118 -2.92 1.36 -4.94
C VAL A 118 -1.59 1.14 -4.23
N GLN A 119 -0.69 0.34 -4.82
CA GLN A 119 0.62 0.07 -4.22
C GLN A 119 1.49 1.33 -4.17
N ALA A 120 1.52 2.12 -5.24
CA ALA A 120 2.29 3.36 -5.31
C ALA A 120 1.81 4.39 -4.29
N ILE A 121 0.49 4.58 -4.15
CA ILE A 121 -0.10 5.46 -3.14
C ILE A 121 0.24 4.97 -1.73
N TYR A 122 0.07 3.67 -1.47
CA TYR A 122 0.42 3.07 -0.17
C TYR A 122 1.89 3.33 0.20
N TRP A 123 2.81 3.12 -0.74
CA TRP A 123 4.24 3.38 -0.52
C TRP A 123 4.53 4.86 -0.32
N ALA A 124 3.95 5.74 -1.15
CA ALA A 124 4.13 7.18 -1.03
C ALA A 124 3.71 7.70 0.35
N LEU A 125 2.53 7.27 0.83
CA LEU A 125 2.02 7.68 2.13
C LEU A 125 2.86 7.10 3.29
N ASN A 126 3.32 5.85 3.19
CA ASN A 126 4.22 5.27 4.20
C ASN A 126 5.55 6.04 4.30
N LEU A 127 6.17 6.36 3.16
CA LEU A 127 7.41 7.12 3.14
C LEU A 127 7.20 8.54 3.69
N LEU A 128 6.07 9.18 3.36
CA LEU A 128 5.71 10.48 3.90
C LEU A 128 5.53 10.43 5.43
N MET A 129 4.86 9.40 5.95
CA MET A 129 4.70 9.23 7.40
C MET A 129 6.01 8.95 8.11
N LEU A 130 6.89 8.12 7.53
CA LEU A 130 8.22 7.88 8.08
C LEU A 130 9.05 9.17 8.10
N TYR A 131 8.96 9.98 7.05
CA TYR A 131 9.58 11.30 7.00
C TYR A 131 9.03 12.22 8.08
N ALA A 132 7.71 12.28 8.28
CA ALA A 132 7.09 13.09 9.34
C ALA A 132 7.51 12.62 10.75
N ILE A 133 7.57 11.31 11.00
CA ILE A 133 8.03 10.76 12.28
C ILE A 133 9.49 11.13 12.54
N ASP A 134 10.34 11.08 11.51
CA ASP A 134 11.75 11.47 11.64
C ASP A 134 11.95 12.98 11.74
N SER A 135 11.10 13.81 11.12
CA SER A 135 11.19 15.28 11.21
C SER A 135 10.74 15.81 12.58
N ILE A 136 9.73 15.20 13.21
CA ILE A 136 9.30 15.51 14.58
C ILE A 136 10.44 15.31 15.59
N LYS A 137 11.41 14.42 15.30
CA LYS A 137 12.59 14.18 16.14
C LYS A 137 13.51 15.40 16.26
N TYR A 138 13.56 16.26 15.24
CA TYR A 138 14.39 17.48 15.25
C TYR A 138 13.79 18.63 16.05
N PHE A 139 12.51 18.53 16.45
CA PHE A 139 11.82 19.55 17.25
C PHE A 139 11.90 19.31 18.76
N LYS A 140 12.53 18.22 19.24
CA LYS A 140 12.81 18.08 20.67
C LYS A 140 14.06 18.90 21.01
N PRO A 141 13.96 19.96 21.85
CA PRO A 141 15.14 20.71 22.28
C PRO A 141 16.11 19.74 22.96
N GLN A 142 17.39 19.83 22.58
CA GLN A 142 18.43 19.11 23.32
C GLN A 142 18.42 19.65 24.76
N PRO A 143 18.49 18.79 25.79
CA PRO A 143 18.72 19.27 27.13
C PRO A 143 20.07 19.98 27.13
N THR A 144 20.03 21.31 27.33
CA THR A 144 21.22 22.10 27.65
C THR A 144 21.80 21.53 28.93
N ILE A 145 22.99 20.93 28.82
CA ILE A 145 23.83 20.57 29.97
C ILE A 145 24.56 21.84 30.41
#